data_AF-A0A970NSU4-F1
#
_entry.id   AF-A0A970NSU4-F1
#
_cell.length_a   1.000
_cell.length_b   1.000
_cell.length_c   1.000
_cell.angle_alpha   90.00
_cell.angle_beta   90.00
_cell.angle_gamma   90.00
#
_symmetry.space_group_name_H-M   'P 1'
#
loop_
_entity.id
_entity.type
_entity.pdbx_description
1 polymer ?
#
loop_
_entity_poly.entity_id
_entity_poly.type
_entity_poly.pdbx_seq_one_letter_code
_entity_poly.pdbx_strand_id
1 'polypeptide(L)'
;MRHVLLAAMVCLISIVPVFGNNIMKINNVTATAGEDITVDLEIINEDQFVAFQLDIPLPAGFDYVSGSAQLNSERKVDHQIQANILPSTNIFRCIAFSFVNTP
;
A
#
# COMPACT_ATOMS: atom_id res chain seq x y z
N MET A 1 -22.40 57.92 31.85
CA MET A 1 -22.31 57.41 30.47
C MET A 1 -21.79 55.97 30.55
N ARG A 2 -22.59 54.99 30.13
CA ARG A 2 -22.31 53.55 30.35
C ARG A 2 -21.57 52.99 29.14
N HIS A 3 -20.28 52.69 29.30
CA HIS A 3 -19.47 52.06 28.25
C HIS A 3 -19.84 50.57 28.16
N VAL A 4 -20.44 50.17 27.05
CA VAL A 4 -20.70 48.76 26.73
C VAL A 4 -19.49 48.26 25.96
N LEU A 5 -18.69 47.39 26.58
CA LEU A 5 -17.61 46.67 25.89
C LEU A 5 -18.22 45.54 25.06
N LEU A 6 -18.09 45.64 23.74
CA LEU A 6 -18.47 44.59 22.81
C LEU A 6 -17.24 43.66 22.65
N ALA A 7 -17.24 42.52 23.35
CA ALA A 7 -16.20 41.50 23.16
C ALA A 7 -16.49 40.72 21.87
N ALA A 8 -15.73 41.00 20.80
CA ALA A 8 -15.78 40.22 19.58
C ALA A 8 -15.06 38.88 19.80
N MET A 9 -15.81 37.79 19.88
CA MET A 9 -15.26 36.44 19.92
C MET A 9 -14.82 36.04 18.50
N VAL A 10 -13.52 36.14 18.23
CA VAL A 10 -12.93 35.66 16.97
C VAL A 10 -12.74 34.15 17.07
N CYS A 11 -13.55 33.39 16.34
CA CYS A 11 -13.39 31.94 16.21
C CYS A 11 -12.47 31.65 15.01
N LEU A 12 -11.22 31.28 15.28
CA LEU A 12 -10.29 30.80 14.25
C LEU A 12 -10.70 29.37 13.86
N ILE A 13 -11.25 29.20 12.66
CA ILE A 13 -11.53 27.88 12.09
C ILE A 13 -10.26 27.42 11.38
N SER A 14 -9.53 26.49 11.98
CA SER A 14 -8.41 25.82 11.32
C SER A 14 -8.95 24.80 10.32
N ILE A 15 -8.73 25.02 9.03
CA ILE A 15 -8.99 24.00 8.00
C ILE A 15 -7.86 22.98 8.11
N VAL A 16 -8.16 21.79 8.63
CA VAL A 16 -7.23 20.66 8.59
C VAL A 16 -7.49 19.92 7.28
N PRO A 17 -6.56 19.90 6.31
CA PRO A 17 -6.73 19.05 5.13
C PRO A 17 -6.82 17.59 5.59
N VAL A 18 -7.91 16.92 5.23
CA VAL A 18 -8.01 15.46 5.35
C VAL A 18 -7.21 14.91 4.19
N PHE A 19 -5.97 14.48 4.46
CA PHE A 19 -5.20 13.74 3.47
C PHE A 19 -5.78 12.34 3.38
N GLY A 20 -6.03 11.90 2.14
CA GLY A 20 -6.33 10.51 1.90
C GLY A 20 -5.09 9.66 2.19
N ASN A 21 -5.24 8.53 2.90
CA ASN A 21 -4.16 7.60 3.15
C ASN A 21 -4.27 6.40 2.22
N ASN A 22 -3.23 6.17 1.42
CA ASN A 22 -3.05 4.89 0.76
C ASN A 22 -2.50 3.89 1.79
N ILE A 23 -3.24 2.79 2.00
CA ILE A 23 -2.90 1.77 2.98
C ILE A 23 -2.54 0.49 2.24
N MET A 24 -1.34 -0.02 2.49
CA MET A 24 -0.93 -1.38 2.08
C MET A 24 -0.95 -2.29 3.30
N LYS A 25 -1.63 -3.43 3.21
CA LYS A 25 -1.65 -4.44 4.27
C LYS A 25 -1.56 -5.85 3.69
N ILE A 26 -0.79 -6.70 4.36
CA ILE A 26 -0.70 -8.12 4.05
C ILE A 26 -1.79 -8.84 4.84
N ASN A 27 -2.61 -9.62 4.15
CA ASN A 27 -3.66 -10.39 4.80
C ASN A 27 -3.10 -11.65 5.45
N ASN A 28 -3.74 -12.07 6.54
CA ASN A 28 -3.38 -13.31 7.21
C ASN A 28 -3.70 -14.51 6.33
N VAL A 29 -2.83 -15.50 6.37
CA VAL A 29 -3.01 -16.79 5.69
C VAL A 29 -2.61 -17.92 6.64
N THR A 30 -3.32 -19.04 6.56
CA THR A 30 -2.94 -20.28 7.25
C THR A 30 -2.35 -21.24 6.23
N ALA A 31 -1.26 -21.91 6.61
CA ALA A 31 -0.51 -22.77 5.72
C ALA A 31 -0.31 -24.15 6.35
N THR A 32 -0.39 -25.20 5.53
CA THR A 32 0.11 -26.53 5.88
C THR A 32 1.58 -26.61 5.48
N ALA A 33 2.41 -27.24 6.31
CA ALA A 33 3.82 -27.42 5.97
C ALA A 33 3.98 -28.21 4.66
N GLY A 34 4.80 -27.68 3.74
CA GLY A 34 5.10 -28.30 2.45
C GLY A 34 4.13 -27.92 1.31
N GLU A 35 3.10 -27.12 1.58
CA GLU A 35 2.20 -26.60 0.55
C GLU A 35 2.58 -25.18 0.13
N ASP A 36 2.37 -24.87 -1.16
CA ASP A 36 2.41 -23.51 -1.66
C ASP A 36 1.17 -22.75 -1.19
N ILE A 37 1.36 -21.50 -0.76
CA ILE A 37 0.28 -20.63 -0.32
C ILE A 37 0.25 -19.34 -1.11
N THR A 38 -0.95 -18.77 -1.24
CA THR A 38 -1.13 -17.41 -1.78
C THR A 38 -1.23 -16.42 -0.62
N VAL A 39 -0.42 -15.37 -0.67
CA VAL A 39 -0.44 -14.26 0.28
C VAL A 39 -0.98 -13.02 -0.43
N ASP A 40 -2.08 -12.46 0.08
CA ASP A 40 -2.68 -11.27 -0.52
C ASP A 40 -2.11 -9.98 0.06
N LEU A 41 -1.61 -9.12 -0.83
CA LEU A 41 -1.37 -7.71 -0.53
C LEU A 41 -2.63 -6.92 -0.90
N GLU A 42 -3.34 -6.43 0.12
CA GLU A 42 -4.47 -5.53 -0.07
C GLU A 42 -3.98 -4.09 -0.04
N ILE A 43 -4.37 -3.32 -1.07
CA ILE A 43 -4.10 -1.88 -1.13
C ILE A 43 -5.42 -1.12 -1.14
N ILE A 44 -5.67 -0.34 -0.10
CA ILE A 44 -6.81 0.58 -0.01
C ILE A 44 -6.29 1.94 -0.48
N ASN A 45 -6.76 2.39 -1.64
CA ASN A 45 -6.28 3.63 -2.26
C ASN A 45 -7.32 4.72 -2.01
N GLU A 46 -6.91 5.80 -1.34
CA GLU A 46 -7.68 7.05 -1.29
C GLU A 46 -7.22 8.01 -2.40
N ASP A 47 -5.95 7.92 -2.81
CA ASP A 47 -5.38 8.62 -3.97
C ASP A 47 -4.87 7.63 -5.04
N GLN A 48 -5.05 7.97 -6.32
CA GLN A 48 -4.55 7.17 -7.43
C GLN A 48 -3.01 7.16 -7.46
N PHE A 49 -2.43 6.01 -7.80
CA PHE A 49 -0.99 5.86 -8.03
C PHE A 49 -0.74 4.92 -9.19
N VAL A 50 0.39 5.07 -9.85
CA VAL A 50 0.76 4.30 -11.06
C VAL A 50 1.80 3.22 -10.78
N ALA A 51 2.35 3.19 -9.56
CA ALA A 51 3.40 2.27 -9.15
C ALA A 51 3.47 2.08 -7.64
N PHE A 52 3.97 0.93 -7.20
CA PHE A 52 4.34 0.66 -5.82
C PHE A 52 5.55 -0.29 -5.75
N GLN A 53 6.25 -0.24 -4.62
CA GLN A 53 7.26 -1.23 -4.24
C GLN A 53 7.05 -1.63 -2.78
N LEU A 54 7.22 -2.92 -2.51
CA LEU A 54 7.18 -3.49 -1.17
C LEU A 54 8.32 -4.49 -0.99
N ASP A 55 8.94 -4.44 0.20
CA ASP A 55 9.88 -5.43 0.67
C ASP A 55 9.29 -6.18 1.88
N ILE A 56 9.31 -7.50 1.85
CA ILE A 56 8.85 -8.38 2.92
C ILE A 56 10.02 -9.27 3.34
N PRO A 57 10.49 -9.18 4.60
CA PRO A 57 11.40 -10.19 5.13
C PRO A 57 10.63 -11.50 5.30
N LEU A 58 10.96 -12.53 4.53
CA LEU A 58 10.27 -13.81 4.64
C LEU A 58 10.65 -14.52 5.95
N PRO A 59 9.69 -15.10 6.70
CA PRO A 59 10.03 -15.92 7.86
C PRO A 59 10.85 -17.15 7.45
N ALA A 60 11.69 -17.65 8.36
CA ALA A 60 12.45 -18.87 8.10
C ALA A 60 11.52 -20.04 7.76
N GLY A 61 11.88 -20.81 6.73
CA GLY A 61 11.08 -21.93 6.22
C GLY A 61 10.07 -21.56 5.13
N PHE A 62 9.95 -20.27 4.79
CA PHE A 62 9.20 -19.81 3.61
C PHE A 62 10.16 -19.39 2.49
N ASP A 63 9.72 -19.59 1.26
CA ASP A 63 10.40 -19.14 0.04
C ASP A 63 9.38 -18.57 -0.95
N TYR A 64 9.84 -17.85 -1.96
CA TYR A 64 9.00 -17.32 -3.03
C TYR A 64 9.02 -18.23 -4.25
N VAL A 65 7.83 -18.63 -4.71
CA VAL A 65 7.67 -19.34 -5.98
C VAL A 65 7.88 -18.36 -7.13
N SER A 66 9.00 -18.45 -7.82
CA SER A 66 9.36 -17.52 -8.90
C SER A 66 8.28 -17.44 -9.99
N GLY A 67 7.92 -16.22 -10.38
CA GLY A 67 6.88 -15.95 -11.37
C GLY A 67 5.43 -16.09 -10.87
N SER A 68 5.21 -16.36 -9.58
CA SER A 68 3.85 -16.51 -9.03
C SER A 68 3.15 -15.18 -8.71
N ALA A 69 3.89 -14.07 -8.58
CA ALA A 69 3.32 -12.76 -8.26
C ALA A 69 2.38 -12.26 -9.38
N GLN A 70 1.17 -11.88 -8.99
CA GLN A 70 0.13 -11.44 -9.91
C GLN A 70 -0.60 -10.21 -9.36
N LEU A 71 -1.05 -9.35 -10.27
CA LEU A 71 -1.93 -8.22 -9.97
C LEU A 71 -3.38 -8.63 -10.16
N ASN A 72 -4.28 -8.13 -9.32
CA ASN A 72 -5.71 -8.23 -9.55
C ASN A 72 -6.05 -7.59 -10.91
N SER A 73 -6.59 -8.38 -11.85
CA SER A 73 -6.92 -7.96 -13.20
C SER A 73 -7.96 -6.85 -13.28
N GLU A 74 -8.81 -6.71 -12.26
CA GLU A 74 -9.85 -5.67 -12.18
C GLU A 74 -9.28 -4.34 -11.68
N ARG A 75 -8.07 -4.34 -11.11
CA ARG A 75 -7.42 -3.16 -10.52
C ARG A 75 -6.12 -2.76 -11.23
N LYS A 76 -5.93 -3.23 -12.47
CA LYS A 76 -4.84 -2.79 -13.34
C LYS A 76 -5.37 -2.51 -14.74
N VAL A 77 -4.67 -1.65 -15.47
CA VAL A 77 -4.91 -1.42 -16.91
C VAL A 77 -3.78 -2.06 -17.72
N ASP A 78 -2.59 -1.48 -17.64
CA ASP A 78 -1.37 -1.89 -18.36
C ASP A 78 -0.20 -2.18 -17.43
N HIS A 79 -0.48 -2.26 -16.12
CA HIS A 79 0.55 -2.40 -15.12
C HIS A 79 1.22 -3.77 -15.22
N GLN A 80 2.54 -3.76 -15.05
CA GLN A 80 3.35 -4.96 -14.92
C GLN A 80 3.80 -5.13 -13.48
N ILE A 81 4.09 -6.37 -13.11
CA ILE A 81 4.60 -6.75 -11.79
C ILE A 81 5.85 -7.60 -11.98
N GLN A 82 6.85 -7.34 -11.16
CA GLN A 82 8.05 -8.15 -11.04
C GLN A 82 8.31 -8.39 -9.57
N ALA A 83 8.67 -9.62 -9.23
CA ALA A 83 9.02 -9.96 -7.87
C ALA A 83 10.15 -10.97 -7.84
N ASN A 84 11.04 -10.83 -6.85
CA ASN A 84 12.16 -11.73 -6.63
C ASN A 84 12.66 -11.66 -5.18
N ILE A 85 13.41 -12.66 -4.75
CA ILE A 85 14.23 -12.56 -3.54
C ILE A 85 15.49 -11.75 -3.86
N LEU A 86 15.80 -10.75 -3.05
CA LEU A 86 17.01 -9.95 -3.25
C LEU A 86 18.27 -10.81 -3.05
N PRO A 87 19.31 -10.66 -3.89
CA PRO A 87 20.50 -11.51 -3.86
C PRO A 87 21.16 -11.58 -2.47
N SER A 88 21.48 -12.78 -2.01
CA SER A 88 22.10 -13.04 -0.70
C SER A 88 21.27 -12.57 0.51
N THR A 89 19.95 -12.50 0.38
CA THR A 89 19.01 -12.17 1.46
C THR A 89 17.80 -13.11 1.46
N ASN A 90 16.87 -12.93 2.40
CA ASN A 90 15.52 -13.54 2.35
C ASN A 90 14.40 -12.51 2.08
N ILE A 91 14.78 -11.31 1.62
CA ILE A 91 13.84 -10.22 1.40
C ILE A 91 13.17 -10.44 0.06
N PHE A 92 11.88 -10.74 0.11
CA PHE A 92 11.01 -10.69 -1.06
C PHE A 92 10.79 -9.22 -1.43
N ARG A 93 11.12 -8.85 -2.67
CA ARG A 93 10.79 -7.54 -3.24
C ARG A 93 9.79 -7.72 -4.34
N CYS A 94 8.73 -6.92 -4.29
CA CYS A 94 7.76 -6.77 -5.37
C CYS A 94 7.74 -5.33 -5.85
N ILE A 95 7.75 -5.13 -7.17
CA ILE A 95 7.57 -3.85 -7.83
C ILE A 95 6.46 -4.01 -8.85
N ALA A 96 5.48 -3.10 -8.83
CA ALA A 96 4.48 -3.00 -9.88
C ALA A 96 4.37 -1.57 -10.38
N PHE A 97 4.19 -1.41 -11.69
CA PHE A 97 4.11 -0.09 -12.32
C PHE A 97 3.45 -0.13 -13.70
N SER A 98 2.88 1.00 -14.12
CA SER A 98 2.51 1.29 -15.50
C SER A 98 3.67 1.95 -16.26
N PHE A 99 3.96 1.51 -17.48
CA PHE A 99 4.99 2.14 -18.33
C PHE A 99 4.60 3.51 -18.87
N VAL A 100 3.30 3.77 -19.00
CA VAL A 100 2.77 5.04 -19.53
C VAL A 100 2.05 5.86 -18.47
N ASN A 101 2.28 5.54 -17.19
CA ASN A 101 1.68 6.21 -16.04
C ASN A 101 0.14 6.18 -16.07
N THR A 102 -0.45 5.08 -16.54
CA THR A 102 -1.88 4.83 -16.36
C THR A 102 -2.16 4.62 -14.86
N PRO A 103 -3.11 5.35 -14.24
CA PRO A 103 -3.49 5.16 -12.84
C PRO A 103 -4.26 3.86 -12.56
#